data_AF-A0A166Q1Q8-F1
#
_entry.id   AF-A0A166Q1Q8-F1
#
_cell.length_a   1.000
_cell.length_b   1.000
_cell.length_c   1.000
_cell.angle_alpha   90.00
_cell.angle_beta   90.00
_cell.angle_gamma   90.00
#
_symmetry.space_group_name_H-M   'P 1'
#
loop_
_entity.id
_entity.type
_entity.pdbx_description
1 polymer ?
#
loop_
_entity_poly.entity_id
_entity_poly.type
_entity_poly.pdbx_seq_one_letter_code
_entity_poly.pdbx_strand_id
1 'polypeptide(L)'
;MKENDLVLKTVTRIVIFIILTFGFYLFLAGHNNPGGGFIAGLILSSAFILMFLAFDVAQVLDALPIDFRKLMIIGALVSLTTAIVPVFFGKNILYQADWYVKFPYFGEVHLSTIMFFEAGITLSVVGVVVTTILSLSGGKS
;
A
#
# COMPACT_ATOMS: atom_id res chain seq x y z
N MET A 1 -17.29 -7.88 -27.99
CA MET A 1 -17.83 -9.14 -27.45
C MET A 1 -17.32 -9.25 -26.02
N LYS A 2 -18.20 -9.29 -25.01
CA LYS A 2 -17.79 -9.57 -23.62
C LYS A 2 -17.58 -11.08 -23.57
N GLU A 3 -16.35 -11.55 -23.79
CA GLU A 3 -16.05 -12.96 -23.59
C GLU A 3 -16.37 -13.32 -22.14
N ASN A 4 -17.05 -14.44 -21.95
CA ASN A 4 -17.46 -14.92 -20.64
C ASN A 4 -16.22 -15.49 -19.93
N ASP A 5 -15.36 -14.61 -19.42
CA ASP A 5 -14.08 -14.99 -18.84
C ASP A 5 -14.24 -15.44 -17.38
N LEU A 6 -15.01 -16.52 -17.21
CA LEU A 6 -15.26 -17.16 -15.91
C LEU A 6 -13.94 -17.64 -15.29
N VAL A 7 -13.00 -18.11 -16.11
CA VAL A 7 -11.70 -18.59 -15.65
C VAL A 7 -10.88 -17.41 -15.10
N LEU A 8 -10.72 -16.32 -15.85
CA LEU A 8 -9.98 -15.14 -15.37
C LEU A 8 -10.57 -14.57 -14.09
N LYS A 9 -11.90 -14.44 -14.01
CA LYS A 9 -12.57 -13.92 -12.80
C LYS A 9 -12.36 -14.81 -11.58
N THR A 10 -12.42 -16.13 -11.78
CA THR A 10 -12.24 -17.11 -10.71
C THR A 10 -10.80 -17.13 -10.22
N VAL A 11 -9.83 -17.18 -11.14
CA VAL A 11 -8.39 -17.16 -10.80
C VAL A 11 -8.02 -15.83 -10.14
N THR A 12 -8.48 -14.71 -10.69
CA THR A 12 -8.21 -13.37 -10.14
C THR A 12 -8.64 -13.26 -8.67
N ARG A 13 -9.81 -13.80 -8.29
CA ARG A 13 -10.29 -13.76 -6.91
C ARG A 13 -9.31 -14.42 -5.93
N ILE A 14 -8.68 -15.53 -6.33
CA ILE A 14 -7.68 -16.23 -5.51
C ILE A 14 -6.36 -15.46 -5.52
N VAL A 15 -5.92 -15.02 -6.69
CA VAL A 15 -4.62 -14.34 -6.87
C VAL A 15 -4.57 -13.01 -6.13
N ILE A 16 -5.65 -12.23 -6.10
CA ILE A 16 -5.73 -10.98 -5.32
C ILE A 16 -5.38 -11.22 -3.85
N PHE A 17 -5.92 -12.28 -3.24
CA PHE A 17 -5.64 -12.58 -1.84
C PHE A 17 -4.15 -12.88 -1.62
N ILE A 18 -3.53 -13.59 -2.56
CA ILE A 18 -2.09 -13.90 -2.53
C ILE A 18 -1.27 -12.61 -2.67
N ILE A 19 -1.58 -11.76 -3.67
CA ILE A 19 -0.88 -10.50 -3.92
C ILE A 19 -0.98 -9.57 -2.70
N LEU A 20 -2.17 -9.41 -2.12
CA LEU A 20 -2.39 -8.55 -0.96
C LEU A 20 -1.60 -9.05 0.26
N THR A 21 -1.65 -10.35 0.52
CA THR A 21 -0.90 -10.97 1.63
C THR A 21 0.61 -10.82 1.42
N PHE A 22 1.10 -11.05 0.21
CA PHE A 22 2.52 -10.93 -0.12
C PHE A 22 3.01 -9.48 -0.06
N GLY A 23 2.21 -8.52 -0.56
CA GLY A 23 2.52 -7.09 -0.45
C GLY A 23 2.61 -6.64 1.01
N PHE A 24 1.69 -7.10 1.85
CA PHE A 24 1.73 -6.83 3.29
C PHE A 24 2.94 -7.48 3.98
N TYR A 25 3.29 -8.71 3.59
CA TYR A 25 4.53 -9.35 4.04
C TYR A 25 5.77 -8.54 3.67
N LEU A 26 5.90 -8.08 2.42
CA LEU A 26 7.05 -7.27 1.99
C LEU A 26 7.14 -5.94 2.73
N PHE A 27 6.01 -5.34 3.06
CA PHE A 27 5.95 -4.15 3.90
C PHE A 27 6.56 -4.41 5.28
N LEU A 28 6.08 -5.45 5.97
CA LEU A 28 6.55 -5.80 7.31
C LEU A 28 8.01 -6.30 7.33
N ALA A 29 8.40 -7.05 6.29
CA ALA A 29 9.74 -7.63 6.18
C ALA A 29 10.82 -6.58 5.92
N GLY A 30 10.46 -5.40 5.40
CA GLY A 30 11.37 -4.35 4.95
C GLY A 30 12.31 -3.79 6.03
N HIS A 31 12.05 -4.03 7.32
CA HIS A 31 12.95 -3.61 8.39
C HIS A 31 14.22 -4.44 8.50
N ASN A 32 14.15 -5.74 8.18
CA ASN A 32 15.23 -6.69 8.45
C ASN A 32 15.64 -7.52 7.21
N ASN A 33 14.80 -7.52 6.17
CA ASN A 33 14.98 -8.31 4.95
C ASN A 33 14.73 -7.42 3.72
N PRO A 34 15.15 -7.85 2.52
CA PRO A 34 14.77 -7.17 1.28
C PRO A 34 13.24 -7.02 1.18
N GLY A 35 12.78 -5.77 1.02
CA GLY A 35 11.36 -5.41 1.11
C GLY A 35 11.19 -3.90 1.23
N GLY A 36 10.13 -3.48 1.92
CA GLY A 36 9.86 -2.08 2.24
C GLY A 36 8.59 -1.54 1.59
N GLY A 37 8.28 -0.29 1.91
CA GLY A 37 7.01 0.34 1.60
C GLY A 37 6.81 0.62 0.11
N PHE A 38 7.87 0.95 -0.63
CA PHE A 38 7.76 1.20 -2.07
C PHE A 38 7.37 -0.07 -2.85
N ILE A 39 8.13 -1.16 -2.70
CA ILE A 39 7.85 -2.42 -3.39
C ILE A 39 6.53 -3.03 -2.91
N ALA A 40 6.22 -2.94 -1.61
CA ALA A 40 4.91 -3.32 -1.09
C ALA A 40 3.78 -2.54 -1.78
N GLY A 41 3.95 -1.22 -1.94
CA GLY A 41 2.98 -0.37 -2.63
C GLY A 41 2.75 -0.79 -4.08
N LEU A 42 3.81 -1.15 -4.82
CA LEU A 42 3.69 -1.66 -6.20
C LEU A 42 2.95 -2.99 -6.26
N ILE A 43 3.29 -3.93 -5.37
CA ILE A 43 2.64 -5.24 -5.31
C ILE A 43 1.16 -5.07 -4.95
N LEU A 44 0.83 -4.27 -3.93
CA LEU A 44 -0.56 -3.97 -3.57
C LEU A 44 -1.32 -3.30 -4.73
N SER A 45 -0.69 -2.37 -5.44
CA SER A 45 -1.26 -1.73 -6.63
C SER A 45 -1.62 -2.75 -7.72
N SER A 46 -0.77 -3.77 -7.91
CA SER A 46 -1.01 -4.80 -8.92
C SER A 46 -2.28 -5.61 -8.65
N ALA A 47 -2.70 -5.77 -7.39
CA ALA A 47 -3.97 -6.42 -7.05
C ALA A 47 -5.16 -5.62 -7.59
N PHE A 48 -5.15 -4.29 -7.41
CA PHE A 48 -6.20 -3.42 -7.94
C PHE A 48 -6.19 -3.40 -9.48
N ILE A 49 -5.02 -3.36 -10.10
CA ILE A 49 -4.90 -3.43 -11.56
C ILE A 49 -5.47 -4.75 -12.08
N LEU A 50 -5.14 -5.87 -11.45
CA LEU A 50 -5.69 -7.18 -11.83
C LEU A 50 -7.22 -7.21 -11.68
N MET A 51 -7.77 -6.58 -10.62
CA MET A 51 -9.21 -6.41 -10.46
C MET A 51 -9.83 -5.61 -11.61
N PHE A 52 -9.22 -4.49 -12.01
CA PHE A 52 -9.70 -3.67 -13.12
C PHE A 52 -9.61 -4.36 -14.48
N LEU A 53 -8.70 -5.32 -14.66
CA LEU A 53 -8.59 -6.13 -15.87
C LEU A 53 -9.63 -7.25 -15.92
N ALA A 54 -9.91 -7.90 -14.79
CA ALA A 54 -10.82 -9.04 -14.73
C ALA A 54 -12.30 -8.66 -14.53
N PHE A 55 -12.57 -7.50 -13.93
CA PHE A 55 -13.91 -7.03 -13.57
C PHE A 55 -14.21 -5.65 -14.17
N ASP A 56 -15.47 -5.26 -14.09
CA ASP A 56 -15.90 -3.93 -14.50
C ASP A 56 -15.37 -2.89 -13.50
N VAL A 57 -14.64 -1.88 -13.99
CA VAL A 57 -13.97 -0.88 -13.15
C VAL A 57 -14.95 -0.14 -12.25
N ALA A 58 -16.14 0.22 -12.75
CA ALA A 58 -17.13 0.93 -11.95
C ALA A 58 -17.63 0.06 -10.79
N GLN A 59 -17.90 -1.22 -11.04
CA GLN A 59 -18.29 -2.17 -9.97
C GLN A 59 -17.20 -2.35 -8.92
N VAL A 60 -15.93 -2.36 -9.35
CA VAL A 60 -14.80 -2.47 -8.41
C VAL A 60 -14.69 -1.22 -7.55
N LEU A 61 -14.81 -0.03 -8.14
CA LEU A 61 -14.74 1.24 -7.41
C LEU A 61 -15.94 1.44 -6.49
N ASP A 62 -17.15 1.03 -6.89
CA ASP A 62 -18.33 1.08 -6.02
C ASP A 62 -18.20 0.14 -4.81
N ALA A 63 -17.49 -0.99 -4.96
CA ALA A 63 -17.22 -1.93 -3.88
C ALA A 63 -16.07 -1.46 -2.95
N LEU A 64 -15.23 -0.53 -3.40
CA LEU A 64 -14.07 -0.01 -2.67
C LEU A 64 -14.27 1.48 -2.36
N PRO A 65 -14.71 1.85 -1.15
CA PRO A 65 -14.93 3.26 -0.77
C PRO A 65 -13.61 4.00 -0.50
N ILE A 66 -12.66 3.93 -1.43
CA ILE A 66 -11.31 4.51 -1.35
C ILE A 66 -11.13 5.49 -2.50
N ASP A 67 -10.86 6.74 -2.16
CA ASP A 67 -10.42 7.76 -3.09
C ASP A 67 -8.89 7.70 -3.22
N PHE A 68 -8.40 7.09 -4.30
CA PHE A 68 -6.97 6.86 -4.52
C PHE A 68 -6.17 8.17 -4.65
N ARG A 69 -6.81 9.27 -5.09
CA ARG A 69 -6.18 10.58 -5.16
C ARG A 69 -5.98 11.18 -3.77
N LYS A 70 -6.97 11.03 -2.87
CA LYS A 70 -6.78 11.39 -1.46
C LYS A 70 -5.77 10.46 -0.79
N LEU A 71 -5.79 9.17 -1.11
CA LEU A 71 -4.86 8.18 -0.55
C LEU A 71 -3.40 8.58 -0.82
N MET A 72 -3.07 9.01 -2.05
CA MET A 72 -1.70 9.44 -2.35
C MET A 72 -1.28 10.67 -1.54
N ILE A 73 -2.17 11.65 -1.37
CA ILE A 73 -1.89 12.88 -0.62
C ILE A 73 -1.69 12.56 0.85
N ILE A 74 -2.58 11.75 1.44
CA ILE A 74 -2.50 11.33 2.83
C ILE A 74 -1.19 10.56 3.06
N GLY A 75 -0.85 9.61 2.18
CA GLY A 75 0.41 8.87 2.27
C GLY A 75 1.63 9.80 2.27
N ALA A 76 1.65 10.78 1.37
CA ALA A 76 2.76 11.72 1.25
C ALA A 76 2.88 12.63 2.48
N LEU A 77 1.74 13.04 3.05
CA LEU A 77 1.72 13.80 4.29
C LEU A 77 2.20 12.97 5.48
N VAL A 78 1.85 11.68 5.55
CA VAL A 78 2.31 10.77 6.62
C VAL A 78 3.82 10.58 6.55
N SER A 79 4.39 10.33 5.37
CA SER A 79 5.83 10.15 5.22
C SER A 79 6.59 11.45 5.50
N LEU A 80 6.10 12.59 4.98
CA LEU A 80 6.69 13.90 5.24
C LEU A 80 6.67 14.27 6.72
N THR A 81 5.53 14.06 7.38
CA THR A 81 5.39 14.34 8.82
C THR A 81 6.34 13.46 9.62
N THR A 82 6.41 12.16 9.31
CA THR A 82 7.33 11.24 9.99
C THR A 82 8.80 11.66 9.82
N ALA A 83 9.16 12.18 8.64
CA ALA A 83 10.52 12.67 8.38
C ALA A 83 10.88 13.94 9.16
N ILE A 84 9.94 14.87 9.32
CA ILE A 84 10.19 16.20 9.91
C ILE A 84 10.01 16.22 11.43
N VAL A 85 9.08 15.42 11.98
CA VAL A 85 8.78 15.40 13.43
C VAL A 85 10.03 15.34 14.32
N PRO A 86 11.07 14.53 14.04
CA PRO A 86 12.26 14.48 14.88
C PRO A 86 13.03 15.80 15.00
N VAL A 87 12.92 16.70 14.01
CA VAL A 87 13.60 18.01 14.01
C VAL A 87 13.09 18.89 15.15
N PHE A 88 11.80 18.81 15.48
CA PHE A 88 11.22 19.54 16.62
C PHE A 88 11.75 19.06 17.98
N PHE A 89 12.42 17.91 18.02
CA PHE A 89 13.08 17.36 19.20
C PHE A 89 14.62 17.49 19.14
N GLY A 90 15.14 18.33 18.25
CA GLY A 90 16.59 18.57 18.11
C GLY A 90 17.36 17.42 17.42
N LYS A 91 16.66 16.52 16.73
CA LYS A 91 17.28 15.45 15.92
C LYS A 91 17.37 15.85 14.45
N ASN A 92 18.15 15.08 13.68
CA ASN A 92 18.21 15.27 12.23
C ASN A 92 16.89 14.86 11.56
N ILE A 93 16.64 15.37 10.35
CA ILE A 93 15.54 14.90 9.50
C ILE A 93 15.69 13.38 9.25
N LEU A 94 14.58 12.65 9.17
CA LEU A 94 14.54 11.18 9.00
C LEU A 94 15.22 10.41 10.15
N TYR A 95 15.42 11.01 11.31
CA TYR A 95 15.94 10.29 12.48
C TYR A 95 15.00 9.14 12.86
N GLN A 96 15.59 7.95 12.99
CA GLN A 96 14.88 6.72 13.34
C GLN A 96 14.96 6.47 14.84
N ALA A 97 13.81 6.17 15.45
CA ALA A 97 13.72 5.75 16.84
C ALA A 97 13.10 4.37 16.90
N ASP A 98 13.69 3.52 17.74
CA ASP A 98 13.30 2.13 17.91
C ASP A 98 12.65 1.93 19.28
N TRP A 99 11.47 1.28 19.27
CA TRP A 99 10.74 0.91 20.46
C TRP A 99 10.53 -0.60 20.50
N TYR A 100 10.84 -1.20 21.65
CA TYR A 100 10.54 -2.61 21.93
C TYR A 100 9.22 -2.69 22.71
N VAL A 101 8.14 -3.04 22.02
CA VAL A 101 6.82 -3.18 22.65
C VAL A 101 6.59 -4.65 22.99
N LYS A 102 6.38 -4.96 24.28
CA LYS A 102 6.03 -6.31 24.73
C LYS A 102 4.55 -6.56 24.52
N PHE A 103 4.21 -7.42 23.56
CA PHE A 103 2.86 -7.92 23.37
C PHE A 103 2.65 -9.24 24.12
N PRO A 104 1.52 -9.43 24.83
CA PRO A 104 1.28 -10.61 25.66
C PRO A 104 1.30 -11.97 24.91
N TYR A 105 1.10 -11.98 23.59
CA TYR A 105 1.13 -13.19 22.75
C TYR A 105 2.28 -13.25 21.74
N PHE A 106 2.92 -12.12 21.41
CA PHE A 106 3.91 -12.02 20.32
C PHE A 106 5.35 -11.75 20.79
N GLY A 107 5.57 -11.65 22.10
CA GLY A 107 6.91 -11.33 22.65
C GLY A 107 7.30 -9.87 22.45
N GLU A 108 8.60 -9.60 22.33
CA GLU A 108 9.13 -8.26 22.06
C GLU A 108 9.03 -7.94 20.56
N VAL A 109 8.12 -7.02 20.21
CA VAL A 109 7.98 -6.53 18.83
C VAL A 109 8.81 -5.26 18.69
N HIS A 110 9.76 -5.30 17.75
CA HIS A 110 10.57 -4.15 17.38
C HIS A 110 9.77 -3.23 16.44
N LEU A 111 9.29 -2.11 16.97
CA LEU A 111 8.57 -1.07 16.24
C LEU A 111 9.49 0.13 16.06
N SER A 112 9.88 0.38 14.81
CA SER A 112 10.71 1.52 14.46
C SER A 112 9.87 2.63 13.82
N THR A 113 10.23 3.90 14.04
CA THR A 113 9.56 5.04 13.38
C THR A 113 9.61 4.95 11.85
N ILE A 114 10.59 4.22 11.28
CA ILE A 114 10.63 3.98 9.84
C ILE A 114 9.41 3.18 9.34
N MET A 115 8.74 2.37 10.17
CA MET A 115 7.49 1.69 9.79
C MET A 115 6.44 2.70 9.30
N PHE A 116 6.31 3.83 10.01
CA PHE A 116 5.32 4.87 9.68
C PHE A 116 5.71 5.64 8.42
N PHE A 117 7.02 5.88 8.24
CA PHE A 117 7.54 6.50 7.03
C PHE A 117 7.25 5.63 5.79
N GLU A 118 7.59 4.34 5.88
CA GLU A 118 7.34 3.36 4.83
C GLU A 118 5.83 3.17 4.59
N ALA A 119 4.99 3.23 5.63
CA ALA A 119 3.53 3.16 5.47
C ALA A 119 3.01 4.33 4.63
N GLY A 120 3.50 5.55 4.91
CA GLY A 120 3.20 6.72 4.10
C GLY A 120 3.64 6.55 2.63
N ILE A 121 4.82 5.99 2.40
CA ILE A 121 5.30 5.66 1.05
C ILE A 121 4.37 4.63 0.37
N THR A 122 4.02 3.53 1.04
CA THR A 122 3.12 2.50 0.50
C THR A 122 1.79 3.09 0.06
N LEU A 123 1.15 3.88 0.93
CA LEU A 123 -0.12 4.54 0.61
C LEU A 123 0.02 5.51 -0.56
N SER A 124 1.12 6.27 -0.61
CA SER A 124 1.45 7.18 -1.71
C SER A 124 1.56 6.44 -3.04
N VAL A 125 2.33 5.35 -3.07
CA VAL A 125 2.56 4.54 -4.26
C VAL A 125 1.26 3.91 -4.74
N VAL A 126 0.47 3.31 -3.84
CA VAL A 126 -0.84 2.73 -4.20
C VAL A 126 -1.75 3.79 -4.81
N GLY A 127 -1.87 4.95 -4.17
CA GLY A 127 -2.69 6.04 -4.68
C GLY A 127 -2.23 6.52 -6.05
N VAL A 128 -0.93 6.76 -6.25
CA VAL A 128 -0.38 7.26 -7.52
C VAL A 128 -0.57 6.24 -8.64
N VAL A 129 -0.20 4.98 -8.42
CA VAL A 129 -0.26 3.94 -9.46
C VAL A 129 -1.71 3.70 -9.88
N VAL A 130 -2.62 3.53 -8.93
CA VAL A 130 -4.04 3.29 -9.24
C VAL A 130 -4.66 4.51 -9.94
N THR A 131 -4.42 5.72 -9.42
CA THR A 131 -4.94 6.95 -10.05
C THR A 131 -4.43 7.12 -11.48
N THR A 132 -3.15 6.81 -11.72
CA THR A 132 -2.54 6.87 -13.06
C THR A 132 -3.23 5.89 -14.01
N ILE A 133 -3.43 4.64 -13.58
CA ILE A 133 -4.10 3.61 -14.39
C ILE A 133 -5.55 4.00 -14.70
N LEU A 134 -6.30 4.50 -13.73
CA LEU A 134 -7.68 4.98 -13.93
C LEU A 134 -7.74 6.16 -14.90
N SER A 135 -6.79 7.09 -14.79
CA SER A 135 -6.70 8.24 -15.70
C SER A 135 -6.39 7.81 -17.14
N LEU A 136 -5.52 6.80 -17.31
CA LEU A 136 -5.18 6.25 -18.63
C LEU A 136 -6.31 5.43 -19.25
N SER A 137 -7.11 4.73 -18.43
CA SER A 137 -8.22 3.89 -18.91
C SER A 137 -9.48 4.70 -19.25
N GLY A 138 -9.47 6.02 -19.03
CA GLY A 138 -10.65 6.89 -19.21
C GLY A 138 -11.69 6.74 -18.10
N GLY A 139 -11.35 6.06 -16.99
CA GLY A 139 -12.16 6.00 -15.79
C GLY A 139 -12.21 7.36 -15.10
N LYS A 140 -13.38 7.76 -14.58
CA LYS A 140 -13.47 8.94 -13.74
C LYS A 140 -12.65 8.69 -12.47
N SER A 141 -11.53 9.41 -12.36
CA SER A 141 -10.74 9.56 -11.14
C SER A 141 -11.46 10.39 -10.10
#